data_AF-A0A957FCH9-F1
#
_entry.id   AF-A0A957FCH9-F1
#
_cell.length_a   1.000
_cell.length_b   1.000
_cell.length_c   1.000
_cell.angle_alpha   90.00
_cell.angle_beta   90.00
_cell.angle_gamma   90.00
#
_symmetry.space_group_name_H-M   'P 1'
#
loop_
_entity.id
_entity.type
_entity.pdbx_description
1 polymer ?
#
loop_
_entity_poly.entity_id
_entity_poly.type
_entity_poly.pdbx_seq_one_letter_code
_entity_poly.pdbx_strand_id
1 'polypeptide(L)'
;DNPESESSPYLTNVIFEGNEAGRGGGMLYGASIAGVSSPILVNVTFINNKATDVNFGNGGGLSNGGAEETIANPLLINVAFINNYSAKDGGGMAHDCDRSTCHPVFVNVIFSGNSARRGGGGYFITFGNDGPVFVNTTFSNNAASEQGGGIVLVDIEKPYFENVIFWGNIAPVGSQIQNNNFYDDWTPTFTNSIVQGSGGSDNWNGSLGIDGGNNLDQDPLFADAGNHILTLQPNSPAINTGTNAALPADIVDLDEDGDISEPIPIDIAGNVRIFDGTVDIGAYESIINNPIFLFLPFVLNN
;
A
#
# COMPACT_ATOMS: atom_id res chain seq x y z
N ASP A 1 -17.24 -12.27 28.43
CA ASP A 1 -15.89 -11.71 28.62
C ASP A 1 -14.86 -12.74 28.28
N ASN A 2 -14.51 -12.84 27.00
CA ASN A 2 -13.25 -13.42 26.57
C ASN A 2 -12.34 -12.21 26.31
N PRO A 3 -11.31 -11.96 27.12
CA PRO A 3 -10.51 -10.74 27.04
C PRO A 3 -9.57 -10.70 25.82
N GLU A 4 -9.55 -11.74 24.98
CA GLU A 4 -8.69 -11.83 23.81
C GLU A 4 -9.55 -12.16 22.59
N SER A 5 -9.98 -11.14 21.85
CA SER A 5 -10.61 -11.35 20.54
C SER A 5 -9.52 -11.50 19.49
N GLU A 6 -9.49 -12.63 18.79
CA GLU A 6 -8.62 -12.84 17.64
C GLU A 6 -9.42 -12.64 16.34
N SER A 7 -8.93 -11.74 15.49
CA SER A 7 -9.46 -11.41 14.17
C SER A 7 -8.32 -11.39 13.15
N SER A 8 -7.78 -12.57 12.84
CA SER A 8 -6.64 -12.76 11.93
C SER A 8 -6.98 -13.69 10.74
N PRO A 9 -7.97 -13.34 9.90
CA PRO A 9 -8.35 -14.19 8.77
C PRO A 9 -7.25 -14.25 7.70
N TYR A 10 -7.12 -15.41 7.06
CA TYR A 10 -6.38 -15.59 5.81
C TYR A 10 -7.38 -15.52 4.65
N LEU A 11 -7.28 -14.49 3.79
CA LEU A 11 -8.09 -14.35 2.59
C LEU A 11 -7.21 -14.46 1.36
N THR A 12 -7.61 -15.31 0.43
CA THR A 12 -6.93 -15.46 -0.86
C THR A 12 -7.92 -15.41 -2.02
N ASN A 13 -7.55 -14.72 -3.10
CA ASN A 13 -8.32 -14.67 -4.36
C ASN A 13 -9.75 -14.13 -4.17
N VAL A 14 -9.88 -12.99 -3.48
CA VAL A 14 -11.19 -12.37 -3.16
C VAL A 14 -11.29 -10.97 -3.76
N ILE A 15 -12.48 -10.61 -4.23
CA ILE A 15 -12.81 -9.26 -4.68
C ILE A 15 -13.93 -8.70 -3.78
N PHE A 16 -13.69 -7.54 -3.18
CA PHE A 16 -14.68 -6.70 -2.51
C PHE A 16 -15.01 -5.52 -3.43
N GLU A 17 -16.20 -5.52 -4.01
CA GLU A 17 -16.61 -4.52 -5.00
C GLU A 17 -17.89 -3.79 -4.60
N GLY A 18 -17.87 -2.45 -4.70
CA GLY A 18 -19.09 -1.64 -4.64
C GLY A 18 -19.81 -1.63 -3.29
N ASN A 19 -19.12 -2.02 -2.21
CA ASN A 19 -19.71 -2.07 -0.87
C ASN A 19 -19.78 -0.67 -0.24
N GLU A 20 -20.85 -0.39 0.49
CA GLU A 20 -21.02 0.86 1.25
C GLU A 20 -21.31 0.54 2.72
N ALA A 21 -20.49 1.09 3.62
CA ALA A 21 -20.65 0.93 5.06
C ALA A 21 -20.31 2.23 5.80
N GLY A 22 -20.68 2.31 7.09
CA GLY A 22 -20.23 3.41 7.95
C GLY A 22 -18.70 3.43 8.06
N ARG A 23 -18.11 2.30 8.43
CA ARG A 23 -16.66 2.09 8.55
C ARG A 23 -16.24 0.88 7.75
N GLY A 24 -15.04 0.92 7.14
CA GLY A 24 -14.52 -0.20 6.35
C GLY A 24 -15.43 -0.55 5.19
N GLY A 25 -15.48 0.31 4.17
CA GLY A 25 -16.48 0.22 3.10
C GLY A 25 -16.54 -1.16 2.46
N GLY A 26 -15.38 -1.75 2.15
CA GLY A 26 -15.27 -3.15 1.72
C GLY A 26 -15.15 -4.10 2.90
N MET A 27 -14.29 -3.76 3.86
CA MET A 27 -13.95 -4.62 4.98
C MET A 27 -13.54 -3.84 6.23
N LEU A 28 -13.97 -4.33 7.39
CA LEU A 28 -13.62 -3.82 8.71
C LEU A 28 -13.03 -4.95 9.54
N TYR A 29 -11.78 -4.76 9.97
CA TYR A 29 -11.14 -5.58 10.98
C TYR A 29 -10.77 -4.74 12.18
N GLY A 30 -10.98 -5.32 13.34
CA GLY A 30 -10.39 -4.80 14.56
C GLY A 30 -10.57 -5.74 15.73
N ALA A 31 -9.60 -5.69 16.64
CA ALA A 31 -9.64 -6.43 17.88
C ALA A 31 -10.10 -5.52 19.04
N SER A 32 -10.73 -6.11 20.04
CA SER A 32 -10.92 -5.48 21.35
C SER A 32 -9.60 -5.42 22.11
N ILE A 33 -9.63 -4.77 23.29
CA ILE A 33 -8.51 -4.67 24.24
C ILE A 33 -7.74 -5.98 24.34
N ALA A 34 -6.41 -5.90 24.22
CA ALA A 34 -5.47 -7.02 24.26
C ALA A 34 -5.71 -8.13 23.20
N GLY A 35 -6.47 -7.85 22.14
CA GLY A 35 -6.74 -8.80 21.06
C GLY A 35 -5.68 -8.78 19.94
N VAL A 36 -5.97 -9.51 18.87
CA VAL A 36 -5.14 -9.56 17.66
C VAL A 36 -5.97 -9.26 16.42
N SER A 37 -5.52 -8.35 15.57
CA SER A 37 -6.11 -7.98 14.27
C SER A 37 -5.03 -8.00 13.19
N SER A 38 -4.58 -9.19 12.83
CA SER A 38 -3.46 -9.42 11.89
C SER A 38 -3.91 -10.28 10.69
N PRO A 39 -4.83 -9.78 9.84
CA PRO A 39 -5.27 -10.50 8.65
C PRO A 39 -4.11 -10.69 7.66
N ILE A 40 -4.11 -11.84 6.97
CA ILE A 40 -3.23 -12.09 5.82
C ILE A 40 -4.09 -12.05 4.57
N LEU A 41 -3.80 -11.12 3.66
CA LEU A 41 -4.52 -10.93 2.41
C LEU A 41 -3.57 -11.22 1.25
N VAL A 42 -3.92 -12.21 0.43
CA VAL A 42 -3.15 -12.63 -0.74
C VAL A 42 -4.03 -12.54 -1.98
N ASN A 43 -3.61 -11.85 -3.04
CA ASN A 43 -4.41 -11.73 -4.28
C ASN A 43 -5.83 -11.20 -4.01
N VAL A 44 -5.94 -10.13 -3.23
CA VAL A 44 -7.23 -9.52 -2.85
C VAL A 44 -7.40 -8.16 -3.54
N THR A 45 -8.61 -7.87 -4.03
CA THR A 45 -8.93 -6.57 -4.61
C THR A 45 -10.09 -5.89 -3.88
N PHE A 46 -9.89 -4.64 -3.48
CA PHE A 46 -10.92 -3.73 -3.01
C PHE A 46 -11.16 -2.68 -4.09
N ILE A 47 -12.34 -2.70 -4.71
CA ILE A 47 -12.68 -1.77 -5.79
C ILE A 47 -14.01 -1.06 -5.57
N ASN A 48 -14.04 0.26 -5.79
CA ASN A 48 -15.26 1.08 -5.70
C ASN A 48 -16.01 0.96 -4.35
N ASN A 49 -15.32 0.63 -3.26
CA ASN A 49 -15.95 0.56 -1.94
C ASN A 49 -15.97 1.92 -1.26
N LYS A 50 -16.89 2.10 -0.31
CA LYS A 50 -17.21 3.40 0.25
C LYS A 50 -17.45 3.36 1.76
N ALA A 51 -16.69 4.15 2.51
CA ALA A 51 -16.94 4.43 3.91
C ALA A 51 -17.60 5.81 4.08
N THR A 52 -18.76 5.88 4.74
CA THR A 52 -19.58 7.10 4.82
C THR A 52 -19.48 7.86 6.15
N ASP A 53 -18.93 7.24 7.20
CA ASP A 53 -18.83 7.89 8.51
C ASP A 53 -17.73 8.96 8.51
N VAL A 54 -18.10 10.15 8.97
CA VAL A 54 -17.27 11.37 8.99
C VAL A 54 -16.58 11.61 10.35
N ASN A 55 -16.94 10.83 11.37
CA ASN A 55 -16.49 11.06 12.75
C ASN A 55 -15.23 10.26 13.07
N PHE A 56 -15.04 9.08 12.47
CA PHE A 56 -13.91 8.17 12.75
C PHE A 56 -13.05 7.96 11.50
N GLY A 57 -11.75 7.72 11.67
CA GLY A 57 -10.86 7.42 10.53
C GLY A 57 -11.25 6.05 9.97
N ASN A 58 -11.67 6.00 8.70
CA ASN A 58 -12.33 4.81 8.15
C ASN A 58 -11.88 4.57 6.72
N GLY A 59 -11.20 3.45 6.50
CA GLY A 59 -10.78 3.01 5.18
C GLY A 59 -11.98 2.79 4.27
N GLY A 60 -11.97 3.39 3.07
CA GLY A 60 -13.00 3.16 2.06
C GLY A 60 -12.99 1.71 1.56
N GLY A 61 -11.81 1.14 1.33
CA GLY A 61 -11.63 -0.29 1.06
C GLY A 61 -11.55 -1.09 2.35
N LEU A 62 -10.50 -0.85 3.14
CA LEU A 62 -10.21 -1.61 4.36
C LEU A 62 -9.97 -0.69 5.57
N SER A 63 -10.70 -0.91 6.66
CA SER A 63 -10.32 -0.40 7.98
C SER A 63 -9.72 -1.52 8.82
N ASN A 64 -8.48 -1.36 9.30
CA ASN A 64 -7.86 -2.24 10.29
C ASN A 64 -7.54 -1.47 11.57
N GLY A 65 -7.42 -2.14 12.71
CA GLY A 65 -6.91 -1.52 13.93
C GLY A 65 -7.30 -2.26 15.19
N GLY A 66 -7.14 -1.59 16.32
CA GLY A 66 -7.51 -2.13 17.62
C GLY A 66 -7.63 -1.04 18.66
N ALA A 67 -7.97 -1.44 19.88
CA ALA A 67 -7.95 -0.54 21.02
C ALA A 67 -7.05 -1.17 22.08
N GLU A 68 -6.11 -0.38 22.63
CA GLU A 68 -5.34 -0.67 23.85
C GLU A 68 -4.69 -2.08 23.91
N GLU A 69 -3.36 -2.12 23.76
CA GLU A 69 -2.56 -3.34 23.85
C GLU A 69 -2.90 -4.39 22.78
N THR A 70 -3.54 -3.99 21.68
CA THR A 70 -3.83 -4.88 20.54
C THR A 70 -2.55 -5.11 19.72
N ILE A 71 -2.47 -6.26 19.05
CA ILE A 71 -1.51 -6.50 17.95
C ILE A 71 -2.26 -6.36 16.63
N ALA A 72 -1.93 -5.37 15.79
CA ALA A 72 -2.60 -5.13 14.52
C ALA A 72 -1.60 -5.09 13.37
N ASN A 73 -1.15 -6.26 12.95
CA ASN A 73 -0.06 -6.42 11.97
C ASN A 73 -0.58 -7.15 10.71
N PRO A 74 -1.39 -6.50 9.87
CA PRO A 74 -1.87 -7.11 8.64
C PRO A 74 -0.71 -7.31 7.66
N LEU A 75 -0.74 -8.45 6.95
CA LEU A 75 0.17 -8.75 5.84
C LEU A 75 -0.63 -8.73 4.54
N LEU A 76 -0.25 -7.86 3.62
CA LEU A 76 -0.88 -7.72 2.31
C LEU A 76 0.13 -8.07 1.23
N ILE A 77 -0.15 -9.13 0.48
CA ILE A 77 0.66 -9.59 -0.66
C ILE A 77 -0.23 -9.58 -1.90
N ASN A 78 0.20 -8.91 -2.97
CA ASN A 78 -0.56 -8.81 -4.21
C ASN A 78 -1.99 -8.27 -3.99
N VAL A 79 -2.11 -7.15 -3.26
CA VAL A 79 -3.41 -6.53 -2.94
C VAL A 79 -3.61 -5.24 -3.71
N ALA A 80 -4.82 -5.01 -4.23
CA ALA A 80 -5.16 -3.78 -4.93
C ALA A 80 -6.32 -3.03 -4.26
N PHE A 81 -6.13 -1.75 -3.98
CA PHE A 81 -7.15 -0.79 -3.58
C PHE A 81 -7.38 0.18 -4.74
N ILE A 82 -8.53 0.09 -5.41
CA ILE A 82 -8.84 0.87 -6.61
C ILE A 82 -10.14 1.66 -6.43
N ASN A 83 -10.10 2.98 -6.64
CA ASN A 83 -11.29 3.84 -6.61
C ASN A 83 -12.16 3.71 -5.36
N ASN A 84 -11.57 3.39 -4.21
CA ASN A 84 -12.30 3.39 -2.95
C ASN A 84 -12.41 4.82 -2.39
N TYR A 85 -13.48 5.09 -1.66
CA TYR A 85 -13.76 6.40 -1.10
C TYR A 85 -13.97 6.36 0.41
N SER A 86 -13.38 7.32 1.13
CA SER A 86 -13.70 7.60 2.53
C SER A 86 -14.21 9.02 2.72
N ALA A 87 -15.33 9.14 3.43
CA ALA A 87 -15.88 10.43 3.86
C ALA A 87 -15.01 11.15 4.90
N LYS A 88 -13.98 10.50 5.44
CA LYS A 88 -13.02 11.09 6.37
C LYS A 88 -11.57 10.86 5.93
N ASP A 89 -11.01 9.70 6.21
CA ASP A 89 -9.58 9.41 6.04
C ASP A 89 -9.37 8.03 5.43
N GLY A 90 -8.29 7.84 4.65
CA GLY A 90 -7.94 6.53 4.12
C GLY A 90 -8.88 6.10 3.00
N GLY A 91 -8.80 6.70 1.82
CA GLY A 91 -9.70 6.33 0.72
C GLY A 91 -9.58 4.84 0.38
N GLY A 92 -8.36 4.33 0.24
CA GLY A 92 -8.08 2.90 0.08
C GLY A 92 -8.14 2.15 1.40
N MET A 93 -7.30 2.55 2.35
CA MET A 93 -7.19 1.90 3.65
C MET A 93 -7.01 2.91 4.79
N ALA A 94 -7.56 2.61 5.96
CA ALA A 94 -7.20 3.28 7.20
C ALA A 94 -6.74 2.25 8.24
N HIS A 95 -5.76 2.62 9.05
CA HIS A 95 -5.21 1.79 10.10
C HIS A 95 -5.02 2.59 11.40
N ASP A 96 -5.77 2.22 12.44
CA ASP A 96 -5.68 2.87 13.75
C ASP A 96 -4.94 1.99 14.76
N CYS A 97 -3.82 2.49 15.26
CA CYS A 97 -2.90 1.77 16.14
C CYS A 97 -2.91 2.26 17.58
N ASP A 98 -3.96 2.97 18.01
CA ASP A 98 -4.02 3.56 19.35
C ASP A 98 -3.58 2.57 20.46
N ARG A 99 -2.43 2.88 21.07
CA ARG A 99 -1.75 2.10 22.11
C ARG A 99 -1.55 0.61 21.76
N SER A 100 -1.32 0.32 20.49
CA SER A 100 -1.23 -1.03 19.94
C SER A 100 0.13 -1.24 19.27
N THR A 101 0.56 -2.49 19.19
CA THR A 101 1.71 -2.86 18.35
C THR A 101 1.21 -2.99 16.92
N CYS A 102 1.75 -2.17 16.03
CA CYS A 102 1.30 -2.07 14.64
C CYS A 102 2.50 -2.04 13.71
N HIS A 103 2.69 -3.12 12.96
CA HIS A 103 3.68 -3.30 11.91
C HIS A 103 3.01 -3.92 10.68
N PRO A 104 2.16 -3.16 9.97
CA PRO A 104 1.56 -3.66 8.74
C PRO A 104 2.63 -3.77 7.64
N VAL A 105 2.59 -4.86 6.90
CA VAL A 105 3.55 -5.16 5.83
C VAL A 105 2.81 -5.24 4.49
N PHE A 106 3.29 -4.49 3.51
CA PHE A 106 2.72 -4.41 2.18
C PHE A 106 3.77 -4.84 1.15
N VAL A 107 3.44 -5.86 0.38
CA VAL A 107 4.28 -6.40 -0.69
C VAL A 107 3.45 -6.46 -1.95
N ASN A 108 3.91 -5.83 -3.03
CA ASN A 108 3.19 -5.82 -4.31
C ASN A 108 1.78 -5.24 -4.20
N VAL A 109 1.65 -4.14 -3.46
CA VAL A 109 0.35 -3.53 -3.23
C VAL A 109 0.14 -2.36 -4.17
N ILE A 110 -1.10 -2.16 -4.60
CA ILE A 110 -1.51 -0.99 -5.37
C ILE A 110 -2.53 -0.19 -4.57
N PHE A 111 -2.30 1.11 -4.46
CA PHE A 111 -3.32 2.10 -4.13
C PHE A 111 -3.51 3.00 -5.35
N SER A 112 -4.62 2.86 -6.07
CA SER A 112 -4.90 3.66 -7.27
C SER A 112 -6.25 4.34 -7.26
N GLY A 113 -6.31 5.63 -7.57
CA GLY A 113 -7.58 6.35 -7.74
C GLY A 113 -8.43 6.47 -6.46
N ASN A 114 -7.89 6.10 -5.30
CA ASN A 114 -8.64 6.17 -4.06
C ASN A 114 -8.75 7.63 -3.60
N SER A 115 -9.84 7.96 -2.91
CA SER A 115 -10.05 9.33 -2.45
C SER A 115 -10.58 9.44 -1.03
N ALA A 116 -10.10 10.46 -0.32
CA ALA A 116 -10.54 10.79 1.03
C ALA A 116 -10.94 12.26 1.13
N ARG A 117 -11.92 12.56 1.99
CA ARG A 117 -12.28 13.97 2.25
C ARG A 117 -11.16 14.73 2.96
N ARG A 118 -10.66 14.21 4.08
CA ARG A 118 -9.65 14.88 4.91
C ARG A 118 -8.25 14.50 4.44
N GLY A 119 -7.79 13.28 4.74
CA GLY A 119 -6.45 12.88 4.33
C GLY A 119 -6.23 11.40 4.06
N GLY A 120 -5.11 11.10 3.41
CA GLY A 120 -4.71 9.75 3.08
C GLY A 120 -5.60 9.19 1.97
N GLY A 121 -5.56 9.81 0.78
CA GLY A 121 -6.37 9.35 -0.35
C GLY A 121 -6.15 7.86 -0.61
N GLY A 122 -4.90 7.40 -0.60
CA GLY A 122 -4.56 5.98 -0.62
C GLY A 122 -4.65 5.35 0.77
N TYR A 123 -3.80 5.81 1.69
CA TYR A 123 -3.65 5.21 3.02
C TYR A 123 -3.57 6.24 4.15
N PHE A 124 -4.14 5.90 5.30
CA PHE A 124 -4.10 6.73 6.51
C PHE A 124 -3.75 5.85 7.71
N ILE A 125 -2.70 6.21 8.47
CA ILE A 125 -2.27 5.43 9.64
C ILE A 125 -1.92 6.32 10.83
N THR A 126 -2.30 5.90 12.04
CA THR A 126 -2.14 6.68 13.28
C THR A 126 -1.63 5.89 14.49
N PHE A 127 -0.80 6.51 15.34
CA PHE A 127 -0.42 6.07 16.69
C PHE A 127 0.33 4.73 16.83
N GLY A 128 1.18 4.37 15.86
CA GLY A 128 1.93 3.11 15.81
C GLY A 128 3.38 3.26 16.29
N ASN A 129 3.87 2.25 17.01
CA ASN A 129 5.22 2.18 17.57
C ASN A 129 6.22 1.35 16.75
N ASP A 130 5.79 0.78 15.62
CA ASP A 130 6.64 -0.04 14.74
C ASP A 130 6.21 0.11 13.27
N GLY A 131 6.52 1.26 12.66
CA GLY A 131 5.87 1.76 11.46
C GLY A 131 5.74 0.80 10.27
N PRO A 132 4.82 1.14 9.35
CA PRO A 132 4.50 0.30 8.21
C PRO A 132 5.71 0.08 7.31
N VAL A 133 5.82 -1.12 6.74
CA VAL A 133 6.83 -1.47 5.74
C VAL A 133 6.15 -1.67 4.40
N PHE A 134 6.61 -0.92 3.39
CA PHE A 134 6.15 -1.04 2.02
C PHE A 134 7.30 -1.50 1.14
N VAL A 135 7.14 -2.67 0.54
CA VAL A 135 8.03 -3.20 -0.47
C VAL A 135 7.26 -3.28 -1.77
N ASN A 136 7.87 -2.75 -2.84
CA ASN A 136 7.33 -2.94 -4.19
C ASN A 136 5.85 -2.51 -4.32
N THR A 137 5.50 -1.39 -3.70
CA THR A 137 4.13 -0.87 -3.65
C THR A 137 3.99 0.33 -4.57
N THR A 138 2.81 0.56 -5.14
CA THR A 138 2.53 1.72 -5.99
C THR A 138 1.32 2.50 -5.49
N PHE A 139 1.55 3.77 -5.16
CA PHE A 139 0.52 4.77 -4.88
C PHE A 139 0.38 5.69 -6.09
N SER A 140 -0.73 5.61 -6.81
CA SER A 140 -0.95 6.44 -7.99
C SER A 140 -2.33 7.07 -8.07
N ASN A 141 -2.40 8.35 -8.45
CA ASN A 141 -3.65 9.06 -8.67
C ASN A 141 -4.63 9.01 -7.48
N ASN A 142 -4.13 8.87 -6.25
CA ASN A 142 -4.95 8.99 -5.07
C ASN A 142 -5.13 10.47 -4.69
N ALA A 143 -6.30 10.82 -4.16
CA ALA A 143 -6.67 12.19 -3.91
C ALA A 143 -7.18 12.44 -2.48
N ALA A 144 -6.78 13.55 -1.88
CA ALA A 144 -7.38 14.03 -0.63
C ALA A 144 -7.68 15.52 -0.71
N SER A 145 -8.78 15.96 -0.08
CA SER A 145 -9.17 17.38 -0.15
C SER A 145 -8.40 18.29 0.82
N GLU A 146 -7.68 17.74 1.79
CA GLU A 146 -6.87 18.53 2.73
C GLU A 146 -5.38 18.16 2.69
N GLN A 147 -5.04 16.88 2.88
CA GLN A 147 -3.62 16.48 3.01
C GLN A 147 -3.34 15.02 2.61
N GLY A 148 -2.13 14.72 2.17
CA GLY A 148 -1.68 13.33 1.96
C GLY A 148 -2.49 12.62 0.89
N GLY A 149 -2.31 13.00 -0.38
CA GLY A 149 -3.02 12.36 -1.50
C GLY A 149 -2.71 10.86 -1.54
N GLY A 150 -1.43 10.49 -1.47
CA GLY A 150 -1.00 9.10 -1.35
C GLY A 150 -1.22 8.56 0.07
N ILE A 151 -0.50 9.12 1.03
CA ILE A 151 -0.53 8.66 2.43
C ILE A 151 -0.48 9.81 3.44
N VAL A 152 -1.12 9.62 4.60
CA VAL A 152 -0.89 10.43 5.81
C VAL A 152 -0.36 9.52 6.92
N LEU A 153 0.69 9.98 7.59
CA LEU A 153 1.30 9.36 8.75
C LEU A 153 1.06 10.27 9.96
N VAL A 154 0.52 9.75 11.07
CA VAL A 154 0.32 10.52 12.30
C VAL A 154 0.85 9.75 13.49
N ASP A 155 1.87 10.30 14.15
CA ASP A 155 2.52 9.69 15.31
C ASP A 155 2.89 8.21 15.07
N ILE A 156 3.54 7.94 13.93
CA ILE A 156 4.01 6.61 13.52
C ILE A 156 5.53 6.54 13.55
N GLU A 157 6.09 5.64 14.33
CA GLU A 157 7.54 5.46 14.40
C GLU A 157 8.11 4.81 13.13
N LYS A 158 9.06 5.47 12.45
CA LYS A 158 9.92 4.88 11.39
C LYS A 158 9.21 4.11 10.25
N PRO A 159 8.22 4.70 9.54
CA PRO A 159 7.72 4.11 8.30
C PRO A 159 8.85 3.89 7.28
N TYR A 160 8.82 2.77 6.57
CA TYR A 160 9.87 2.39 5.62
C TYR A 160 9.30 2.06 4.25
N PHE A 161 9.88 2.64 3.21
CA PHE A 161 9.45 2.48 1.82
C PHE A 161 10.64 2.06 0.95
N GLU A 162 10.54 0.90 0.33
CA GLU A 162 11.59 0.35 -0.54
C GLU A 162 11.00 -0.20 -1.85
N ASN A 163 11.63 0.12 -2.98
CA ASN A 163 11.09 -0.19 -4.30
C ASN A 163 9.66 0.36 -4.51
N VAL A 164 9.33 1.51 -3.92
CA VAL A 164 7.97 2.07 -3.97
C VAL A 164 7.84 3.14 -5.05
N ILE A 165 6.65 3.28 -5.63
CA ILE A 165 6.29 4.41 -6.50
C ILE A 165 5.20 5.26 -5.84
N PHE A 166 5.45 6.57 -5.71
CA PHE A 166 4.45 7.59 -5.43
C PHE A 166 4.36 8.56 -6.62
N TRP A 167 3.27 8.49 -7.40
CA TRP A 167 3.14 9.30 -8.62
C TRP A 167 1.70 9.72 -8.95
N GLY A 168 1.50 11.00 -9.22
CA GLY A 168 0.19 11.54 -9.61
C GLY A 168 -0.81 11.66 -8.46
N ASN A 169 -0.40 11.42 -7.21
CA ASN A 169 -1.26 11.67 -6.05
C ASN A 169 -1.45 13.18 -5.84
N ILE A 170 -2.63 13.59 -5.36
CA ILE A 170 -3.03 15.00 -5.28
C ILE A 170 -3.62 15.32 -3.91
N ALA A 171 -3.06 16.34 -3.25
CA ALA A 171 -3.68 17.00 -2.10
C ALA A 171 -3.12 18.43 -1.95
N PRO A 172 -3.86 19.36 -1.31
CA PRO A 172 -3.35 20.71 -1.04
C PRO A 172 -2.03 20.74 -0.25
N VAL A 173 -1.82 19.77 0.64
CA VAL A 173 -0.59 19.61 1.42
C VAL A 173 -0.11 18.16 1.34
N GLY A 174 1.20 17.96 1.13
CA GLY A 174 1.80 16.63 1.11
C GLY A 174 1.16 15.70 0.06
N SER A 175 1.13 16.10 -1.21
CA SER A 175 0.43 15.35 -2.27
C SER A 175 0.81 13.87 -2.33
N GLN A 176 2.11 13.54 -2.26
CA GLN A 176 2.54 12.15 -2.13
C GLN A 176 2.33 11.66 -0.71
N ILE A 177 2.91 12.38 0.25
CA ILE A 177 3.00 11.98 1.65
C ILE A 177 2.83 13.22 2.52
N GLN A 178 1.96 13.12 3.52
CA GLN A 178 1.90 14.07 4.63
C GLN A 178 2.38 13.37 5.91
N ASN A 179 3.53 13.81 6.41
CA ASN A 179 4.05 13.38 7.70
C ASN A 179 3.60 14.36 8.80
N ASN A 180 2.78 13.87 9.74
CA ASN A 180 2.28 14.60 10.90
C ASN A 180 2.80 13.99 12.22
N ASN A 181 3.96 13.34 12.19
CA ASN A 181 4.59 12.80 13.39
C ASN A 181 5.07 13.93 14.31
N PHE A 182 4.83 13.78 15.61
CA PHE A 182 5.28 14.73 16.62
C PHE A 182 6.80 14.72 16.84
N TYR A 183 7.44 13.56 16.69
CA TYR A 183 8.87 13.38 16.91
C TYR A 183 9.67 13.34 15.60
N ASP A 184 10.75 14.11 15.52
CA ASP A 184 11.58 14.23 14.32
C ASP A 184 12.27 12.90 13.93
N ASP A 185 12.57 12.03 14.89
CA ASP A 185 13.19 10.71 14.64
C ASP A 185 12.19 9.65 14.17
N TRP A 186 10.91 9.99 14.06
CA TRP A 186 9.85 9.15 13.49
C TRP A 186 9.64 9.44 12.00
N THR A 187 10.59 10.12 11.36
CA THR A 187 10.52 10.49 9.95
C THR A 187 10.56 9.25 9.04
N PRO A 188 9.71 9.17 7.99
CA PRO A 188 9.74 8.06 7.04
C PRO A 188 11.04 8.02 6.24
N THR A 189 11.51 6.82 5.89
CA THR A 189 12.70 6.61 5.06
C THR A 189 12.33 5.98 3.72
N PHE A 190 12.95 6.46 2.65
CA PHE A 190 12.76 5.97 1.28
C PHE A 190 14.08 5.44 0.73
N THR A 191 14.05 4.25 0.14
CA THR A 191 15.21 3.65 -0.51
C THR A 191 14.78 3.07 -1.86
N ASN A 192 15.60 3.20 -2.91
CA ASN A 192 15.34 2.58 -4.22
C ASN A 192 13.91 2.86 -4.75
N SER A 193 13.37 4.07 -4.52
CA SER A 193 11.97 4.39 -4.79
C SER A 193 11.83 5.53 -5.79
N ILE A 194 10.68 5.61 -6.48
CA ILE A 194 10.31 6.74 -7.33
C ILE A 194 9.28 7.60 -6.59
N VAL A 195 9.64 8.84 -6.25
CA VAL A 195 8.75 9.73 -5.52
C VAL A 195 8.65 11.08 -6.24
N GLN A 196 7.46 11.39 -6.73
CA GLN A 196 7.20 12.62 -7.47
C GLN A 196 7.50 13.87 -6.64
N GLY A 197 8.33 14.77 -7.18
CA GLY A 197 8.74 16.02 -6.54
C GLY A 197 9.76 15.83 -5.43
N SER A 198 10.42 14.67 -5.36
CA SER A 198 11.49 14.40 -4.40
C SER A 198 12.85 14.94 -4.81
N GLY A 199 13.08 15.24 -6.09
CA GLY A 199 14.39 15.56 -6.63
C GLY A 199 15.35 14.38 -6.79
N GLY A 200 14.93 13.16 -6.42
CA GLY A 200 15.80 11.97 -6.34
C GLY A 200 16.86 12.09 -5.25
N SER A 201 17.64 11.04 -5.02
CA SER A 201 18.69 11.07 -3.98
C SER A 201 19.77 12.13 -4.21
N ASP A 202 19.98 12.55 -5.46
CA ASP A 202 20.94 13.61 -5.78
C ASP A 202 20.51 15.00 -5.26
N ASN A 203 19.21 15.21 -5.04
CA ASN A 203 18.67 16.49 -4.59
C ASN A 203 17.41 16.30 -3.74
N TRP A 204 17.50 15.41 -2.76
CA TRP A 204 16.36 14.94 -1.99
C TRP A 204 15.60 16.07 -1.27
N ASN A 205 14.28 16.09 -1.46
CA ASN A 205 13.37 16.96 -0.74
C ASN A 205 13.12 16.41 0.67
N GLY A 206 13.87 16.92 1.65
CA GLY A 206 13.77 16.50 3.05
C GLY A 206 12.40 16.70 3.71
N SER A 207 11.45 17.43 3.09
CA SER A 207 10.07 17.50 3.60
C SER A 207 9.29 16.20 3.42
N LEU A 208 9.72 15.31 2.53
CA LEU A 208 9.12 13.99 2.32
C LEU A 208 9.59 12.97 3.35
N GLY A 209 10.83 13.12 3.83
CA GLY A 209 11.43 12.19 4.77
C GLY A 209 12.95 12.09 4.63
N ILE A 210 13.50 10.96 5.05
CA ILE A 210 14.92 10.62 4.97
C ILE A 210 15.21 9.93 3.64
N ASP A 211 16.29 10.36 2.99
CA ASP A 211 16.86 9.69 1.83
C ASP A 211 17.71 8.50 2.29
N GLY A 212 17.22 7.28 2.02
CA GLY A 212 17.95 6.02 2.18
C GLY A 212 18.84 5.68 0.97
N GLY A 213 18.76 6.46 -0.12
CA GLY A 213 19.58 6.31 -1.31
C GLY A 213 18.87 5.66 -2.50
N ASN A 214 19.42 5.89 -3.69
CA ASN A 214 18.94 5.37 -4.99
C ASN A 214 17.49 5.73 -5.33
N ASN A 215 16.96 6.81 -4.76
CA ASN A 215 15.63 7.30 -5.09
C ASN A 215 15.66 8.14 -6.38
N LEU A 216 14.58 8.07 -7.15
CA LEU A 216 14.39 8.77 -8.41
C LEU A 216 13.18 9.73 -8.33
N ASP A 217 13.21 10.76 -9.16
CA ASP A 217 12.10 11.70 -9.37
C ASP A 217 11.85 11.88 -10.88
N GLN A 218 11.55 10.77 -11.53
CA GLN A 218 11.30 10.70 -12.96
C GLN A 218 9.96 9.99 -13.17
N ASP A 219 9.22 10.40 -14.19
CA ASP A 219 7.93 9.79 -14.50
C ASP A 219 8.10 8.27 -14.70
N PRO A 220 7.39 7.42 -13.94
CA PRO A 220 7.49 5.97 -14.05
C PRO A 220 6.92 5.44 -15.38
N LEU A 221 6.37 6.30 -16.25
CA LEU A 221 5.85 5.94 -17.58
C LEU A 221 4.84 4.78 -17.51
N PHE A 222 3.79 4.96 -16.71
CA PHE A 222 2.68 4.02 -16.66
C PHE A 222 1.93 3.94 -18.00
N ALA A 223 1.44 2.75 -18.35
CA ALA A 223 0.73 2.51 -19.60
C ALA A 223 -0.49 3.40 -19.78
N ASP A 224 -1.35 3.50 -18.74
CA ASP A 224 -2.50 4.41 -18.69
C ASP A 224 -2.96 4.60 -17.22
N ALA A 225 -2.26 5.48 -16.51
CA ALA A 225 -2.53 5.74 -15.09
C ALA A 225 -3.95 6.29 -14.84
N GLY A 226 -4.54 6.98 -15.82
CA GLY A 226 -5.89 7.54 -15.70
C GLY A 226 -6.99 6.47 -15.60
N ASN A 227 -6.73 5.28 -16.16
CA ASN A 227 -7.59 4.11 -16.07
C ASN A 227 -7.02 3.03 -15.13
N HIS A 228 -6.12 3.40 -14.21
CA HIS A 228 -5.48 2.51 -13.24
C HIS A 228 -4.61 1.40 -13.85
N ILE A 229 -4.19 1.56 -15.11
CA ILE A 229 -3.27 0.65 -15.78
C ILE A 229 -1.85 1.12 -15.49
N LEU A 230 -1.27 0.56 -14.43
CA LEU A 230 0.04 0.96 -13.88
C LEU A 230 1.19 0.05 -14.29
N THR A 231 1.01 -0.77 -15.34
CA THR A 231 2.12 -1.49 -15.96
C THR A 231 3.11 -0.50 -16.58
N LEU A 232 4.39 -0.87 -16.59
CA LEU A 232 5.48 0.00 -17.04
C LEU A 232 5.61 -0.01 -18.57
N GLN A 233 5.75 1.17 -19.18
CA GLN A 233 6.08 1.31 -20.60
C GLN A 233 7.58 1.10 -20.85
N PRO A 234 7.99 0.77 -22.10
CA PRO A 234 9.39 0.72 -22.48
C PRO A 234 10.14 2.01 -22.13
N ASN A 235 11.35 1.85 -21.58
CA ASN A 235 12.21 2.93 -21.08
C ASN A 235 11.70 3.64 -19.82
N SER A 236 10.74 3.06 -19.10
CA SER A 236 10.41 3.52 -17.76
C SER A 236 11.68 3.54 -16.89
N PRO A 237 11.89 4.60 -16.08
CA PRO A 237 12.99 4.67 -15.14
C PRO A 237 12.86 3.68 -13.98
N ALA A 238 11.71 3.01 -13.84
CA ALA A 238 11.50 1.97 -12.83
C ALA A 238 12.11 0.62 -13.22
N ILE A 239 12.43 0.43 -14.50
CA ILE A 239 12.83 -0.87 -15.04
C ILE A 239 14.27 -1.19 -14.67
N ASN A 240 14.49 -2.34 -14.01
CA ASN A 240 15.75 -2.87 -13.54
C ASN A 240 16.53 -1.90 -12.63
N THR A 241 15.83 -1.08 -11.85
CA THR A 241 16.43 -0.09 -10.92
C THR A 241 16.08 -0.31 -9.45
N GLY A 242 15.23 -1.28 -9.15
CA GLY A 242 14.93 -1.66 -7.78
C GLY A 242 16.07 -2.46 -7.15
N THR A 243 15.84 -2.95 -5.94
CA THR A 243 16.79 -3.81 -5.22
C THR A 243 16.14 -5.14 -4.83
N ASN A 244 16.79 -6.24 -5.20
CA ASN A 244 16.33 -7.59 -4.86
C ASN A 244 16.42 -7.86 -3.35
N ALA A 245 17.28 -7.14 -2.63
CA ALA A 245 17.48 -7.33 -1.19
C ALA A 245 16.26 -6.95 -0.35
N ALA A 246 15.34 -6.16 -0.93
CA ALA A 246 14.09 -5.78 -0.28
C ALA A 246 13.03 -6.88 -0.31
N LEU A 247 13.14 -7.85 -1.22
CA LEU A 247 12.12 -8.87 -1.37
C LEU A 247 12.06 -9.75 -0.11
N PRO A 248 10.90 -9.86 0.55
CA PRO A 248 10.74 -10.77 1.66
C PRO A 248 10.66 -12.23 1.17
N ALA A 249 10.79 -13.17 2.10
CA ALA A 249 10.57 -14.58 1.81
C ALA A 249 9.11 -14.85 1.41
N ASP A 250 8.91 -15.83 0.52
CA ASP A 250 7.61 -16.28 0.06
C ASP A 250 6.89 -17.17 1.08
N ILE A 251 6.56 -16.60 2.23
CA ILE A 251 5.96 -17.37 3.33
C ILE A 251 4.55 -17.90 3.02
N VAL A 252 3.94 -17.49 1.89
CA VAL A 252 2.59 -17.88 1.48
C VAL A 252 2.57 -18.86 0.30
N ASP A 253 3.74 -19.28 -0.22
CA ASP A 253 3.86 -20.19 -1.37
C ASP A 253 3.08 -19.64 -2.58
N LEU A 254 3.45 -18.43 -3.01
CA LEU A 254 2.66 -17.59 -3.91
C LEU A 254 2.53 -18.17 -5.32
N ASP A 255 3.50 -18.96 -5.77
CA ASP A 255 3.47 -19.65 -7.07
C ASP A 255 3.21 -21.17 -6.96
N GLU A 256 2.93 -21.67 -5.75
CA GLU A 256 2.55 -23.04 -5.43
C GLU A 256 3.61 -24.11 -5.81
N ASP A 257 4.89 -23.74 -5.76
CA ASP A 257 6.01 -24.66 -6.04
C ASP A 257 6.54 -25.38 -4.78
N GLY A 258 6.15 -24.90 -3.59
CA GLY A 258 6.48 -25.46 -2.28
C GLY A 258 7.76 -24.92 -1.63
N ASP A 259 8.49 -23.97 -2.25
CA ASP A 259 9.64 -23.28 -1.66
C ASP A 259 9.22 -21.97 -0.98
N ILE A 260 8.85 -22.04 0.31
CA ILE A 260 8.50 -20.84 1.08
C ILE A 260 9.70 -20.01 1.56
N SER A 261 10.92 -20.38 1.17
CA SER A 261 12.16 -19.76 1.65
C SER A 261 12.81 -18.84 0.63
N GLU A 262 12.41 -18.94 -0.63
CA GLU A 262 12.87 -18.04 -1.68
C GLU A 262 12.24 -16.65 -1.54
N PRO A 263 12.84 -15.61 -2.16
CA PRO A 263 12.20 -14.31 -2.24
C PRO A 263 10.90 -14.39 -3.06
N ILE A 264 9.90 -13.55 -2.72
CA ILE A 264 8.61 -13.47 -3.44
C ILE A 264 8.80 -13.59 -4.97
N PRO A 265 8.30 -14.68 -5.60
CA PRO A 265 8.73 -15.07 -6.94
C PRO A 265 8.03 -14.32 -8.06
N ILE A 266 6.85 -13.75 -7.78
CA ILE A 266 6.02 -13.08 -8.79
C ILE A 266 5.53 -11.69 -8.34
N ASP A 267 5.24 -10.85 -9.31
CA ASP A 267 4.59 -9.55 -9.14
C ASP A 267 3.07 -9.66 -9.02
N ILE A 268 2.38 -8.52 -8.92
CA ILE A 268 0.91 -8.50 -8.80
C ILE A 268 0.18 -9.02 -10.06
N ALA A 269 0.85 -9.06 -11.21
CA ALA A 269 0.32 -9.58 -12.47
C ALA A 269 0.72 -11.04 -12.74
N GLY A 270 1.49 -11.67 -11.84
CA GLY A 270 2.00 -13.02 -11.99
C GLY A 270 3.25 -13.14 -12.87
N ASN A 271 3.95 -12.04 -13.15
CA ASN A 271 5.25 -12.07 -13.83
C ASN A 271 6.37 -12.38 -12.84
N VAL A 272 7.40 -13.11 -13.30
CA VAL A 272 8.59 -13.42 -12.50
C VAL A 272 9.24 -12.13 -11.99
N ARG A 273 9.47 -12.06 -10.68
CA ARG A 273 9.87 -10.84 -10.01
C ARG A 273 11.29 -10.41 -10.32
N ILE A 274 12.23 -11.34 -10.27
CA ILE A 274 13.62 -11.06 -10.66
C ILE A 274 13.77 -11.45 -12.12
N PHE A 275 13.41 -10.55 -13.03
CA PHE A 275 13.64 -10.69 -14.46
C PHE A 275 14.93 -9.95 -14.87
N ASP A 276 15.75 -10.54 -15.75
CA ASP A 276 17.06 -9.99 -16.16
C ASP A 276 18.01 -9.58 -14.99
N GLY A 277 17.80 -10.19 -13.82
CA GLY A 277 18.67 -10.09 -12.65
C GLY A 277 18.34 -8.98 -11.64
N THR A 278 17.41 -8.07 -11.91
CA THR A 278 17.02 -6.99 -10.98
C THR A 278 15.52 -6.76 -11.02
N VAL A 279 14.90 -6.55 -9.86
CA VAL A 279 13.47 -6.17 -9.79
C VAL A 279 13.24 -4.76 -10.33
N ASP A 280 12.07 -4.57 -10.92
CA ASP A 280 11.54 -3.25 -11.21
C ASP A 280 11.04 -2.57 -9.92
N ILE A 281 11.09 -1.22 -9.90
CA ILE A 281 10.49 -0.44 -8.83
C ILE A 281 8.96 -0.47 -9.00
N GLY A 282 8.23 -0.68 -7.90
CA GLY A 282 6.76 -0.71 -7.88
C GLY A 282 6.18 -2.12 -7.88
N ALA A 283 4.86 -2.18 -8.12
CA ALA A 283 4.06 -3.39 -7.98
C ALA A 283 4.09 -4.32 -9.21
N TYR A 284 4.54 -3.82 -10.36
CA TYR A 284 4.62 -4.56 -11.62
C TYR A 284 6.06 -4.68 -12.09
N GLU A 285 6.39 -5.85 -12.63
CA GLU A 285 7.54 -6.04 -13.51
C GLU A 285 7.18 -5.70 -14.95
N SER A 286 8.15 -5.20 -15.68
CA SER A 286 8.06 -4.92 -17.08
C SER A 286 8.21 -6.19 -17.90
N ILE A 287 7.25 -6.43 -18.77
CA ILE A 287 7.31 -7.53 -19.75
C ILE A 287 8.12 -7.12 -20.98
N ILE A 288 9.39 -6.73 -20.78
CA ILE A 288 10.31 -6.57 -21.91
C ILE A 288 10.72 -7.99 -22.35
N ASN A 289 9.96 -8.59 -23.27
CA ASN A 289 10.24 -9.81 -24.05
C ASN A 289 9.46 -11.12 -23.75
N ASN A 290 8.25 -11.10 -23.18
CA ASN A 290 7.40 -12.32 -23.15
C ASN A 290 6.03 -12.13 -23.82
N PRO A 291 5.52 -13.13 -24.58
CA PRO A 291 4.23 -13.05 -25.24
C PRO A 291 3.13 -13.05 -24.19
N ILE A 292 2.31 -12.00 -24.25
CA ILE A 292 1.17 -11.70 -23.39
C ILE A 292 0.30 -12.97 -23.13
N PHE A 293 0.35 -13.51 -21.91
CA PHE A 293 -0.78 -14.29 -21.38
C PHE A 293 -1.66 -13.33 -20.60
N LEU A 294 -2.67 -12.81 -21.30
CA LEU A 294 -3.65 -11.89 -20.74
C LEU A 294 -4.59 -12.69 -19.81
N PHE A 295 -4.31 -12.76 -18.51
CA PHE A 295 -5.32 -13.13 -17.52
C PHE A 295 -6.19 -11.90 -17.24
N LEU A 296 -7.19 -11.67 -18.09
CA LEU A 296 -8.31 -10.80 -17.71
C LEU A 296 -9.18 -11.56 -16.72
N PRO A 297 -9.55 -10.98 -15.56
CA PRO A 297 -10.56 -11.56 -14.71
C PRO A 297 -11.88 -11.69 -15.49
N PHE A 298 -12.43 -12.90 -15.48
CA PHE A 298 -13.66 -13.24 -16.17
C PHE A 298 -14.83 -12.62 -15.41
N VAL A 299 -15.28 -11.42 -15.82
CA VAL A 299 -16.52 -10.83 -15.29
C VAL A 299 -17.70 -11.51 -16.00
N LEU A 300 -18.30 -12.49 -15.33
CA LEU A 300 -19.62 -13.02 -15.70
C LEU A 300 -20.67 -11.98 -15.30
N ASN A 301 -21.08 -11.14 -16.26
CA ASN A 301 -22.32 -10.39 -16.15
C ASN A 301 -23.48 -11.34 -16.46
N ASN A 302 -24.32 -11.62 -15.46
CA ASN A 302 -25.65 -12.21 -15.67
C ASN A 302 -26.63 -11.18 -16.21
#